data_AF-A0A424HIV1-F1
#
_entry.id   AF-A0A424HIV1-F1
#
_cell.length_a   1.000
_cell.length_b   1.000
_cell.length_c   1.000
_cell.angle_alpha   90.00
_cell.angle_beta   90.00
_cell.angle_gamma   90.00
#
_symmetry.space_group_name_H-M   'P 1'
#
loop_
_entity.id
_entity.type
_entity.pdbx_description
1 polymer ?
#
loop_
_entity_poly.entity_id
_entity_poly.type
_entity_poly.pdbx_seq_one_letter_code
_entity_poly.pdbx_strand_id
1 'polypeptide(L)'
;MSDEPDIVNLDDCPMKPGLVAGGAVAFVLTVFPMSYALCCLPLALGGFVATTTFVFKYKVRLELKYGMKIAILACLLGFGASTVVYNLVWIAFDYRIGFEWYVSFLTGLAESAPPPSGDRLLESIELLREQSFGIGTFVQQIFTVILASGIGGAIGGALATVLFKKGALAQ
;
A
#
# COMPACT_ATOMS: atom_id res chain seq x y z
N MET A 1 -2.39 22.14 -40.32
CA MET A 1 -1.42 22.01 -39.23
C MET A 1 -1.84 20.80 -38.44
N SER A 2 -1.07 19.72 -38.55
CA SER A 2 -1.29 18.48 -37.83
C SER A 2 -0.92 18.73 -36.37
N ASP A 3 -1.93 18.83 -35.50
CA ASP A 3 -1.74 18.78 -34.05
C ASP A 3 -1.33 17.34 -33.68
N GLU A 4 -0.06 17.01 -33.90
CA GLU A 4 0.54 15.82 -33.29
C GLU A 4 0.52 16.05 -31.77
N PRO A 5 -0.06 15.13 -30.97
CA PRO A 5 -0.02 15.27 -29.54
C PRO A 5 1.44 15.27 -29.10
N ASP A 6 1.89 16.33 -28.43
CA ASP A 6 3.23 16.43 -27.84
C ASP A 6 3.45 15.24 -26.90
N ILE A 7 4.16 14.21 -27.37
CA ILE A 7 4.49 13.03 -26.56
C ILE A 7 5.66 13.44 -25.67
N VAL A 8 5.38 13.66 -24.39
CA VAL A 8 6.43 13.98 -23.40
C VAL A 8 7.08 12.66 -22.96
N ASN A 9 8.38 12.49 -23.24
CA ASN A 9 9.14 11.34 -22.75
C ASN A 9 9.14 11.33 -21.21
N LEU A 10 8.72 10.20 -20.63
CA LEU A 10 8.73 10.02 -19.16
C LEU A 10 10.12 10.14 -18.53
N ASP A 11 11.19 9.91 -19.30
CA ASP A 11 12.58 9.95 -18.83
C ASP A 11 13.05 11.37 -18.47
N ASP A 12 12.42 12.41 -19.01
CA ASP A 12 12.71 13.81 -18.68
C ASP A 12 12.02 14.27 -17.37
N CYS A 13 11.09 13.47 -16.85
CA CYS A 13 10.29 13.80 -15.67
C CYS A 13 10.75 12.97 -14.45
N PRO A 14 11.46 13.55 -13.46
CA PRO A 14 11.88 12.79 -12.30
C PRO A 14 10.68 12.25 -11.51
N MET A 15 10.64 10.94 -11.29
CA MET A 15 9.55 10.26 -10.54
C MET A 15 9.60 10.48 -9.02
N LYS A 16 10.76 10.93 -8.51
CA LYS A 16 11.02 11.17 -7.08
C LYS A 16 9.90 11.89 -6.31
N PRO A 17 9.37 13.06 -6.75
CA PRO A 17 8.34 13.78 -6.00
C PRO A 17 7.03 13.01 -5.85
N GLY A 18 6.57 12.30 -6.89
CA GLY A 18 5.36 11.47 -6.81
C GLY A 18 5.56 10.25 -5.91
N LEU A 19 6.74 9.62 -6.01
CA LEU A 19 7.14 8.51 -5.15
C LEU A 19 7.20 8.91 -3.68
N VAL A 20 7.79 10.07 -3.37
CA VAL A 20 7.90 10.56 -1.99
C VAL A 20 6.54 10.95 -1.42
N ALA A 21 5.71 11.69 -2.17
CA ALA A 21 4.39 12.10 -1.70
C ALA A 21 3.47 10.90 -1.47
N GLY A 22 3.37 10.00 -2.46
CA GLY A 22 2.55 8.79 -2.34
C GLY A 22 3.09 7.81 -1.30
N GLY A 23 4.42 7.64 -1.25
CA GLY A 23 5.09 6.79 -0.27
C GLY A 23 4.93 7.31 1.16
N ALA A 24 5.01 8.62 1.39
CA ALA A 24 4.76 9.22 2.70
C ALA A 24 3.31 8.99 3.16
N VAL A 25 2.34 9.17 2.28
CA VAL A 25 0.93 8.89 2.59
C VAL A 25 0.72 7.40 2.88
N ALA A 26 1.27 6.51 2.05
CA ALA A 26 1.22 5.07 2.30
C ALA A 26 1.88 4.68 3.63
N PHE A 27 3.03 5.29 3.96
CA PHE A 27 3.72 5.06 5.24
C PHE A 27 2.85 5.48 6.43
N VAL A 28 2.37 6.73 6.46
CA VAL A 28 1.57 7.25 7.58
C VAL A 28 0.30 6.43 7.77
N LEU A 29 -0.39 6.09 6.67
CA LEU A 29 -1.63 5.33 6.75
C LEU A 29 -1.40 3.86 7.15
N THR A 30 -0.25 3.25 6.82
CA THR A 30 0.06 1.87 7.20
C THR A 30 0.65 1.73 8.60
N VAL A 31 1.24 2.80 9.15
CA VAL A 31 1.62 2.87 10.57
C VAL A 31 0.38 2.93 11.48
N PHE A 32 -0.76 3.36 10.96
CA PHE A 32 -1.98 3.38 11.74
C PHE A 32 -2.61 1.97 11.83
N PRO A 33 -2.89 1.43 13.04
CA PRO A 33 -3.29 0.04 13.22
C PRO A 33 -4.66 -0.32 12.61
N MET A 34 -5.54 0.66 12.37
CA MET A 34 -6.79 0.40 11.62
C MET A 34 -6.55 0.04 10.15
N SER A 35 -5.34 0.22 9.63
CA SER A 35 -5.00 -0.17 8.25
C SER A 35 -5.14 -1.67 8.00
N TYR A 36 -4.97 -2.51 9.03
CA TYR A 36 -5.18 -3.95 8.93
C TYR A 36 -6.62 -4.31 8.54
N ALA A 37 -7.62 -3.57 9.03
CA ALA A 37 -9.02 -3.80 8.68
C ALA A 37 -9.38 -3.37 7.25
N LEU A 38 -8.65 -2.40 6.70
CA LEU A 38 -8.92 -1.85 5.37
C LEU A 38 -8.08 -2.48 4.25
N CYS A 39 -7.22 -3.45 4.59
CA CYS A 39 -6.39 -4.33 3.74
C CYS A 39 -5.56 -3.62 2.64
N CYS A 40 -6.21 -3.00 1.65
CA CYS A 40 -5.58 -2.35 0.50
C CYS A 40 -5.96 -0.87 0.35
N LEU A 41 -6.98 -0.38 1.05
CA LEU A 41 -7.50 0.99 0.88
C LEU A 41 -6.47 2.08 1.23
N PRO A 42 -5.68 1.95 2.32
CA PRO A 42 -4.56 2.87 2.60
C PRO A 42 -3.55 2.96 1.44
N LEU A 43 -3.24 1.82 0.82
CA LEU A 43 -2.30 1.73 -0.29
C LEU A 43 -2.92 2.24 -1.59
N ALA A 44 -4.22 2.06 -1.80
CA ALA A 44 -4.94 2.67 -2.91
C ALA A 44 -4.95 4.20 -2.81
N LEU A 45 -5.13 4.76 -1.61
CA LEU A 45 -5.02 6.19 -1.38
C LEU A 45 -3.59 6.70 -1.59
N GLY A 46 -2.58 5.99 -1.06
CA GLY A 46 -1.17 6.31 -1.30
C GLY A 46 -0.80 6.30 -2.79
N GLY A 47 -1.25 5.27 -3.52
CA GLY A 47 -1.08 5.16 -4.96
C GLY A 47 -1.79 6.27 -5.74
N PHE A 48 -3.01 6.62 -5.33
CA PHE A 48 -3.77 7.73 -5.91
C PHE A 48 -3.02 9.06 -5.72
N VAL A 49 -2.54 9.35 -4.51
CA VAL A 49 -1.76 10.56 -4.23
C VAL A 49 -0.45 10.58 -5.03
N ALA A 50 0.22 9.43 -5.18
CA ALA A 50 1.45 9.33 -5.98
C ALA A 50 1.22 9.77 -7.43
N THR A 51 0.22 9.17 -8.07
CA THR A 51 -0.10 9.38 -9.49
C THR A 51 -0.67 10.78 -9.71
N THR A 52 -1.53 11.28 -8.83
CA THR A 52 -2.06 12.65 -8.92
C THR A 52 -0.97 13.70 -8.76
N THR A 53 -0.08 13.55 -7.77
CA THR A 53 1.05 14.46 -7.56
C THR A 53 1.94 14.52 -8.80
N PHE A 54 2.17 13.37 -9.46
CA PHE A 54 2.94 13.32 -10.70
C PHE A 54 2.22 14.06 -11.85
N VAL A 55 0.93 13.77 -12.05
CA VAL A 55 0.10 14.42 -13.09
C VAL A 55 0.04 15.93 -12.90
N PHE A 56 -0.22 16.41 -11.68
CA PHE A 56 -0.33 17.85 -11.41
C PHE A 56 1.01 18.58 -11.53
N LYS A 57 2.11 17.95 -11.11
CA LYS A 57 3.43 18.58 -11.14
C LYS A 57 3.95 18.77 -12.56
N TYR A 58 3.74 17.79 -13.44
CA TYR A 58 4.22 17.83 -14.82
C TYR A 58 3.15 18.27 -15.83
N LYS A 59 1.89 18.44 -15.40
CA LYS A 59 0.73 18.79 -16.25
C LYS A 59 0.55 17.82 -17.44
N VAL A 60 0.87 16.55 -17.24
CA VAL A 60 0.81 15.49 -18.25
C VAL A 60 -0.26 14.47 -17.91
N ARG A 61 -0.83 13.85 -18.94
CA ARG A 61 -1.69 12.67 -18.80
C ARG A 61 -0.82 11.42 -18.91
N LEU A 62 -0.85 10.58 -17.89
CA LEU A 62 -0.17 9.28 -17.91
C LEU A 62 -1.01 8.23 -18.63
N GLU A 63 -0.36 7.27 -19.31
CA GLU A 63 -1.02 6.00 -19.62
C GLU A 63 -1.23 5.17 -18.36
N LEU A 64 -2.26 4.31 -18.41
CA LEU A 64 -2.64 3.42 -17.30
C LEU A 64 -1.44 2.62 -16.77
N LYS A 65 -0.60 2.09 -17.67
CA LYS A 65 0.56 1.27 -17.33
C LYS A 65 1.60 2.05 -16.51
N TYR A 66 1.89 3.29 -16.89
CA TYR A 66 2.85 4.14 -16.16
C TYR A 66 2.26 4.67 -14.85
N GLY A 67 0.99 5.06 -14.85
CA GLY A 67 0.28 5.47 -13.63
C GLY A 67 0.25 4.37 -12.56
N MET A 68 -0.03 3.13 -12.97
CA MET A 68 0.05 1.96 -12.09
C MET A 68 1.47 1.70 -11.60
N LYS A 69 2.48 1.76 -12.48
CA LYS A 69 3.89 1.53 -12.11
C LYS A 69 4.38 2.52 -11.05
N ILE A 70 4.09 3.81 -11.23
CA ILE A 70 4.48 4.86 -10.28
C ILE A 70 3.79 4.64 -8.92
N ALA A 71 2.50 4.31 -8.94
CA ALA A 71 1.73 4.04 -7.73
C ALA A 71 2.24 2.79 -6.97
N ILE A 72 2.52 1.68 -7.67
CA ILE A 72 3.07 0.46 -7.06
C ILE A 72 4.42 0.74 -6.42
N LEU A 73 5.31 1.44 -7.13
CA LEU A 73 6.64 1.79 -6.60
C LEU A 73 6.54 2.73 -5.38
N ALA A 74 5.61 3.68 -5.39
CA ALA A 74 5.39 4.57 -4.26
C ALA A 74 4.86 3.80 -3.04
N CYS A 75 3.90 2.90 -3.24
CA CYS A 75 3.37 2.04 -2.18
C CYS A 75 4.42 1.07 -1.64
N LEU A 76 5.25 0.47 -2.50
CA LEU A 76 6.36 -0.38 -2.07
C LEU A 76 7.36 0.37 -1.20
N LEU A 77 7.72 1.61 -1.57
CA LEU A 77 8.61 2.44 -0.77
C LEU A 77 7.99 2.79 0.58
N GLY A 78 6.74 3.28 0.59
CA GLY A 78 6.06 3.67 1.82
C GLY A 78 5.76 2.50 2.76
N PHE A 79 5.15 1.44 2.23
CA PHE A 79 4.77 0.27 3.01
C PHE A 79 5.96 -0.61 3.38
N GLY A 80 6.97 -0.69 2.51
CA GLY A 80 8.24 -1.33 2.85
C GLY A 80 8.94 -0.61 3.99
N ALA A 81 9.03 0.73 3.93
CA ALA A 81 9.62 1.51 5.00
C ALA A 81 8.85 1.36 6.32
N SER A 82 7.51 1.38 6.31
CA SER A 82 6.73 1.18 7.53
C SER A 82 6.93 -0.22 8.10
N THR A 83 6.96 -1.25 7.25
CA THR A 83 7.24 -2.64 7.68
C THR A 83 8.60 -2.77 8.35
N VAL A 84 9.64 -2.09 7.83
CA VAL A 84 10.95 -2.06 8.49
C VAL A 84 10.86 -1.42 9.86
N VAL A 85 10.14 -0.30 10.00
CA VAL A 85 9.93 0.36 11.30
C VAL A 85 9.17 -0.56 12.27
N TYR A 86 8.10 -1.21 11.82
CA TYR A 86 7.36 -2.19 12.63
C TYR A 86 8.26 -3.33 13.13
N ASN A 87 9.10 -3.86 12.25
CA ASN A 87 10.02 -4.94 12.61
C ASN A 87 11.10 -4.49 13.58
N LEU A 88 11.64 -3.29 13.41
CA LEU A 88 12.59 -2.72 14.37
C LEU A 88 11.96 -2.54 15.75
N VAL A 89 10.72 -2.04 15.82
CA VAL A 89 10.00 -1.87 17.09
C VAL A 89 9.70 -3.22 17.74
N TRP A 90 9.28 -4.22 16.96
CA TRP A 90 9.04 -5.57 17.48
C TRP A 90 10.33 -6.19 18.00
N ILE A 91 11.43 -6.16 17.24
CA ILE A 91 12.70 -6.75 17.68
C ILE A 91 13.28 -6.01 18.90
N ALA A 92 13.19 -4.69 18.94
CA ALA A 92 13.83 -3.89 20.00
C ALA A 92 13.06 -3.86 21.32
N PHE A 93 11.72 -3.92 21.27
CA PHE A 93 10.86 -3.73 22.44
C PHE A 93 9.92 -4.91 22.73
N ASP A 94 9.99 -5.98 21.93
CA ASP A 94 9.01 -7.08 21.89
C ASP A 94 7.56 -6.58 21.77
N TYR A 95 7.39 -5.40 21.17
CA TYR A 95 6.12 -4.72 21.06
C TYR A 95 5.59 -4.76 19.64
N ARG A 96 4.41 -5.36 19.48
CA ARG A 96 3.70 -5.39 18.19
C ARG A 96 2.66 -4.29 18.16
N ILE A 97 3.00 -3.20 17.47
CA ILE A 97 2.09 -2.06 17.28
C ILE A 97 0.75 -2.55 16.70
N GLY A 98 -0.34 -2.26 17.40
CA GLY A 98 -1.70 -2.57 16.94
C GLY A 98 -2.14 -4.03 17.08
N PHE A 99 -1.29 -4.92 17.61
CA PHE A 99 -1.58 -6.35 17.69
C PHE A 99 -2.74 -6.68 18.61
N GLU A 100 -2.82 -6.05 19.79
CA GLU A 100 -3.95 -6.26 20.71
C GLU A 100 -5.28 -5.85 20.08
N TRP A 101 -5.31 -4.68 19.43
CA TRP A 101 -6.50 -4.21 18.72
C TRP A 101 -6.89 -5.16 17.59
N TYR A 102 -5.92 -5.62 16.80
CA TYR A 102 -6.15 -6.56 15.70
C TYR A 102 -6.68 -7.91 16.21
N VAL A 103 -6.12 -8.43 17.30
CA VAL A 103 -6.61 -9.64 17.96
C VAL A 103 -8.02 -9.46 18.48
N SER A 104 -8.33 -8.35 19.15
CA SER A 104 -9.69 -8.05 19.61
C SER A 104 -10.69 -7.95 18.45
N PHE A 105 -10.29 -7.35 17.33
CA PHE A 105 -11.10 -7.30 16.12
C PHE A 105 -11.38 -8.70 15.55
N LEU A 106 -10.33 -9.53 15.43
CA LEU A 106 -10.47 -10.90 14.95
C LEU A 106 -11.32 -11.77 15.90
N THR A 107 -11.18 -11.59 17.22
CA THR A 107 -12.01 -12.30 18.20
C THR A 107 -13.48 -11.93 18.06
N GLY A 108 -13.82 -10.64 17.92
CA GLY A 108 -15.20 -10.23 17.67
C GLY A 108 -15.77 -10.78 16.35
N LEU A 109 -14.91 -10.93 15.34
CA LEU A 109 -15.27 -11.55 14.05
C LEU A 109 -15.48 -13.07 14.18
N ALA A 110 -14.67 -13.75 14.99
CA ALA A 110 -14.80 -15.17 15.30
C ALA A 110 -16.10 -15.47 16.07
N GLU A 111 -16.41 -14.66 17.09
CA GLU A 111 -17.64 -14.77 17.89
C GLU A 111 -18.91 -14.51 17.06
N SER A 112 -18.79 -13.70 16.00
CA SER A 112 -19.90 -13.41 15.07
C SER A 112 -20.03 -14.44 13.95
N ALA A 113 -19.08 -15.37 13.80
CA ALA A 113 -19.06 -16.34 12.72
C ALA A 113 -19.75 -17.66 13.13
N PRO A 114 -20.45 -18.33 12.20
CA PRO A 114 -21.04 -19.64 12.48
C PRO A 114 -19.95 -20.72 12.71
N PRO A 115 -20.18 -21.70 13.61
CA PRO A 115 -19.31 -22.87 13.73
C PRO A 115 -19.35 -23.68 12.43
N PRO A 116 -18.23 -24.20 11.90
CA PRO A 116 -16.88 -24.35 12.51
C PRO A 116 -15.88 -23.24 12.17
N SER A 117 -16.31 -22.18 11.48
CA SER A 117 -15.42 -21.12 11.00
C SER A 117 -14.90 -20.24 12.14
N GLY A 118 -15.75 -19.97 13.15
CA GLY A 118 -15.36 -19.23 14.35
C GLY A 118 -14.27 -19.94 15.15
N ASP A 119 -14.41 -21.26 15.38
CA ASP A 119 -13.45 -22.06 16.15
C ASP A 119 -12.05 -22.08 15.49
N ARG A 120 -12.00 -22.24 14.16
CA ARG A 120 -10.74 -22.17 13.40
C ARG A 120 -10.09 -20.79 13.47
N LEU A 121 -10.91 -19.73 13.54
CA LEU A 121 -10.41 -18.36 13.66
C LEU A 121 -9.82 -18.12 15.05
N LEU A 122 -10.46 -18.62 16.11
CA LEU A 122 -9.95 -18.57 17.48
C LEU A 122 -8.62 -19.33 17.62
N GLU A 123 -8.53 -20.53 17.05
CA GLU A 123 -7.29 -21.32 17.01
C GLU A 123 -6.17 -20.56 16.28
N SER A 124 -6.50 -19.91 15.16
CA SER A 124 -5.54 -19.09 14.41
C SER A 124 -5.07 -17.86 15.20
N ILE A 125 -5.95 -17.25 16.01
CA ILE A 125 -5.62 -16.12 16.89
C ILE A 125 -4.66 -16.54 17.99
N GLU A 126 -4.83 -17.74 18.55
CA GLU A 126 -3.96 -18.29 19.58
C GLU A 126 -2.55 -18.55 19.03
N LEU A 127 -2.46 -19.18 17.86
CA LEU A 127 -1.19 -19.35 17.12
C LEU A 127 -0.50 -18.01 16.80
N LEU A 128 -1.27 -16.97 16.45
CA LEU A 128 -0.76 -15.61 16.20
C LEU A 128 -0.14 -14.97 17.45
N ARG A 129 -0.71 -15.22 18.64
CA ARG A 129 -0.18 -14.72 19.91
C ARG A 129 1.14 -15.38 20.27
N GLU A 130 1.23 -16.69 20.06
CA GLU A 130 2.44 -17.48 20.36
C GLU A 130 3.56 -17.27 19.33
N GLN A 131 3.23 -16.78 18.13
CA GLN A 131 4.19 -16.62 17.05
C GLN A 131 5.30 -15.62 17.40
N SER A 132 6.49 -16.08 17.77
CA SER A 132 7.67 -15.22 17.96
C SER A 132 8.17 -14.63 16.63
N PHE A 133 8.86 -13.49 16.67
CA PHE A 133 9.52 -12.95 15.49
C PHE A 133 10.57 -13.94 14.97
N GLY A 134 10.39 -14.43 13.75
CA GLY A 134 11.30 -15.38 13.11
C GLY A 134 11.38 -15.21 11.60
N ILE A 135 12.23 -16.01 10.95
CA ILE A 135 12.47 -15.97 9.50
C ILE A 135 11.15 -16.16 8.73
N GLY A 136 10.26 -17.05 9.19
CA GLY A 136 8.96 -17.27 8.56
C GLY A 136 8.08 -16.01 8.55
N THR A 137 8.03 -15.28 9.67
CA THR A 137 7.27 -14.02 9.79
C THR A 137 7.84 -12.94 8.90
N PHE A 138 9.16 -12.82 8.84
CA PHE A 138 9.84 -11.86 7.98
C PHE A 138 9.54 -12.11 6.49
N VAL A 139 9.63 -13.37 6.05
CA VAL A 139 9.30 -13.75 4.66
C VAL A 139 7.83 -13.45 4.36
N GLN A 140 6.91 -13.82 5.27
CA GLN A 140 5.48 -13.54 5.10
C GLN A 140 5.21 -12.04 4.97
N GLN A 141 5.85 -11.19 5.79
CA GLN A 141 5.70 -9.75 5.70
C GLN A 141 6.21 -9.18 4.37
N ILE A 142 7.34 -9.66 3.85
CA ILE A 142 7.83 -9.24 2.53
C ILE A 142 6.80 -9.58 1.44
N PHE A 143 6.25 -10.81 1.47
CA PHE A 143 5.21 -11.19 0.53
C PHE A 143 3.96 -10.32 0.66
N THR A 144 3.54 -10.02 1.88
CA THR A 144 2.42 -9.10 2.14
C THR A 144 2.70 -7.72 1.59
N VAL A 145 3.91 -7.18 1.78
CA VAL A 145 4.31 -5.87 1.25
C VAL A 145 4.22 -5.85 -0.27
N ILE A 146 4.74 -6.87 -0.95
CA ILE A 146 4.73 -6.95 -2.42
C ILE A 146 3.29 -7.08 -2.94
N LEU A 147 2.50 -8.00 -2.39
CA LEU A 147 1.13 -8.26 -2.86
C LEU A 147 0.20 -7.06 -2.58
N ALA A 148 0.21 -6.55 -1.34
CA ALA A 148 -0.67 -5.45 -0.96
C ALA A 148 -0.29 -4.15 -1.69
N SER A 149 1.01 -3.85 -1.85
CA SER A 149 1.46 -2.69 -2.63
C SER A 149 1.15 -2.85 -4.11
N GLY A 150 1.26 -4.07 -4.64
CA GLY A 150 0.89 -4.40 -6.01
C GLY A 150 -0.59 -4.14 -6.28
N ILE A 151 -1.48 -4.74 -5.47
CA ILE A 151 -2.93 -4.62 -5.64
C ILE A 151 -3.41 -3.20 -5.29
N GLY A 152 -3.08 -2.71 -4.11
CA GLY A 152 -3.50 -1.38 -3.65
C GLY A 152 -2.93 -0.26 -4.51
N GLY A 153 -1.63 -0.31 -4.80
CA GLY A 153 -0.98 0.66 -5.68
C GLY A 153 -1.54 0.63 -7.10
N ALA A 154 -1.78 -0.56 -7.68
CA ALA A 154 -2.40 -0.68 -9.00
C ALA A 154 -3.80 -0.04 -9.05
N ILE A 155 -4.66 -0.33 -8.06
CA ILE A 155 -6.01 0.23 -7.97
C ILE A 155 -5.94 1.76 -7.85
N GLY A 156 -5.11 2.27 -6.93
CA GLY A 156 -4.94 3.71 -6.73
C GLY A 156 -4.43 4.44 -7.97
N GLY A 157 -3.41 3.87 -8.62
CA GLY A 157 -2.81 4.43 -9.83
C GLY A 157 -3.75 4.38 -11.04
N ALA A 158 -4.49 3.28 -11.22
CA ALA A 158 -5.49 3.16 -12.26
C ALA A 158 -6.63 4.19 -12.09
N LEU A 159 -7.17 4.31 -10.87
CA LEU A 159 -8.22 5.29 -10.55
C LEU A 159 -7.77 6.73 -10.82
N ALA A 160 -6.57 7.10 -10.35
CA ALA A 160 -6.01 8.43 -10.60
C ALA A 160 -5.83 8.69 -12.10
N THR A 161 -5.34 7.71 -12.85
CA THR A 161 -5.10 7.87 -14.29
C THR A 161 -6.40 8.01 -15.09
N VAL A 162 -7.47 7.33 -14.67
CA VAL A 162 -8.79 7.44 -15.30
C VAL A 162 -9.45 8.79 -14.99
N LEU A 163 -9.28 9.30 -13.77
CA LEU A 163 -9.88 10.56 -13.32
C LEU A 163 -9.15 11.79 -13.86
N PHE A 164 -7.82 11.72 -14.01
CA PHE A 164 -7.02 12.85 -14.49
C PHE A 164 -6.58 12.66 -15.95
N LYS A 165 -7.47 13.04 -16.87
CA LYS A 165 -7.22 13.04 -18.33
C LYS A 165 -6.66 14.37 -18.88
N LYS A 166 -6.22 15.30 -18.02
CA LYS A 166 -5.76 16.63 -18.45
C LYS A 166 -4.26 16.61 -18.80
N GLY A 167 -3.89 17.18 -19.95
CA GLY A 167 -2.50 17.34 -20.39
C GLY A 167 -2.12 16.51 -21.61
N ALA A 168 -0.94 16.78 -22.16
CA ALA A 168 -0.36 15.99 -23.24
C ALA A 168 -0.02 14.57 -22.75
N LEU A 169 -0.09 13.58 -23.65
CA LEU A 169 0.00 12.17 -23.29
C LEU A 169 1.48 11.80 -23.10
N ALA A 170 1.85 11.47 -21.86
CA ALA A 170 3.18 10.98 -21.53
C ALA A 170 3.19 9.45 -21.65
N GLN A 171 4.06 8.95 -22.53
CA GLN A 171 4.27 7.53 -22.86
C GLN A 171 5.71 7.11 -22.58
#